data_AF-A0A6S7H709-F1
#
_entry.id   AF-A0A6S7H709-F1
#
_cell.length_a   1.000
_cell.length_b   1.000
_cell.length_c   1.000
_cell.angle_alpha   90.00
_cell.angle_beta   90.00
_cell.angle_gamma   90.00
#
_symmetry.space_group_name_H-M   'P 1'
#
loop_
_entity.id
_entity.type
_entity.pdbx_description
1 polymer ?
#
loop_
_entity_poly.entity_id
_entity_poly.type
_entity_poly.pdbx_seq_one_letter_code
_entity_poly.pdbx_strand_id
1 'polypeptide(L)' 'MGGGKRFDYPKYVWSPSGGWWCEPRNWRRNTAIGFGMIFAACVPICWLSWQLERRPVAPYRHIFSQRFAKHAKEDDPSLT' A
#
# COMPACT_ATOMS: atom_id res chain seq x y z
N MET A 1 -2.95 -24.66 -11.93
CA MET A 1 -2.84 -24.41 -10.47
C MET A 1 -3.24 -25.70 -9.76
N GLY A 2 -2.29 -26.59 -9.50
CA GLY A 2 -2.55 -27.87 -8.85
C GLY A 2 -2.31 -27.76 -7.34
N GLY A 3 -3.37 -27.82 -6.54
CA GLY A 3 -3.23 -27.96 -5.10
C GLY A 3 -2.75 -29.38 -4.77
N GLY A 4 -1.64 -29.50 -4.03
CA GLY A 4 -1.17 -30.78 -3.53
C GLY A 4 -2.21 -31.51 -2.68
N LYS A 5 -1.95 -32.79 -2.36
CA LYS A 5 -2.86 -33.60 -1.53
C LYS A 5 -3.16 -32.87 -0.21
N ARG A 6 -4.45 -32.64 0.06
CA ARG A 6 -4.94 -32.12 1.34
C ARG A 6 -5.01 -33.28 2.33
N PHE A 7 -4.51 -33.07 3.54
CA PHE A 7 -4.59 -34.03 4.64
C PHE A 7 -5.72 -33.64 5.59
N ASP A 8 -6.17 -34.55 6.44
CA ASP A 8 -7.16 -34.22 7.46
C ASP A 8 -6.58 -33.25 8.49
N TYR A 9 -7.40 -32.28 8.88
CA TYR A 9 -7.05 -31.24 9.85
C TYR A 9 -8.27 -30.92 10.74
N PRO A 10 -8.05 -30.44 11.97
CA PRO A 10 -9.14 -30.07 12.87
C PRO A 10 -9.84 -28.80 12.37
N LYS A 11 -11.13 -28.91 12.03
CA LYS A 11 -11.93 -27.80 11.48
C LYS A 11 -12.40 -26.78 12.52
N TYR A 12 -12.31 -27.12 13.80
CA TYR A 12 -12.75 -26.26 14.92
C TYR A 12 -11.67 -25.28 15.38
N VAL A 13 -10.42 -25.42 14.90
CA VAL A 13 -9.33 -24.52 15.27
C VAL A 13 -9.43 -23.25 14.44
N TRP A 14 -9.55 -22.11 15.11
CA TRP A 14 -9.55 -20.79 14.48
C TRP A 14 -8.24 -20.05 14.78
N SER A 15 -7.71 -19.38 13.78
CA SER A 15 -6.55 -18.50 13.93
C SER A 15 -6.75 -17.24 13.08
N PRO A 16 -6.22 -16.08 13.53
CA PRO A 16 -6.42 -14.80 12.85
C PRO A 16 -5.76 -14.73 11.46
N SER A 17 -4.68 -15.48 11.23
CA SER A 17 -3.99 -15.55 9.93
C SER A 17 -4.59 -16.60 8.98
N GLY A 18 -5.58 -17.37 9.45
CA GLY A 18 -6.14 -18.53 8.76
C GLY A 18 -5.66 -19.87 9.33
N GLY A 19 -5.96 -20.95 8.63
CA GLY A 19 -5.61 -22.32 8.99
C GLY A 19 -5.15 -23.12 7.77
N TRP A 20 -5.36 -24.42 7.81
CA TRP A 20 -4.91 -25.32 6.75
C TRP A 20 -5.69 -25.11 5.44
N TRP A 21 -4.97 -24.88 4.34
CA TRP A 21 -5.51 -24.69 2.98
C TRP A 21 -6.68 -23.68 2.91
N CYS A 22 -6.52 -22.52 3.53
CA CYS A 22 -7.53 -21.47 3.54
C CYS A 22 -7.89 -20.98 2.12
N GLU A 23 -9.07 -21.37 1.66
CA GLU A 23 -9.66 -20.91 0.40
C GLU A 23 -11.08 -20.39 0.66
N PRO A 24 -11.24 -19.21 1.28
CA PRO A 24 -12.56 -18.65 1.53
C PRO A 24 -13.21 -18.27 0.20
N ARG A 25 -14.49 -18.63 0.03
CA ARG A 25 -15.26 -18.38 -1.21
C ARG A 25 -15.23 -16.93 -1.68
N ASN A 26 -15.14 -15.97 -0.74
CA ASN A 26 -15.20 -14.54 -1.02
C ASN A 26 -13.83 -13.84 -0.88
N TRP A 27 -12.70 -14.55 -1.05
CA TRP A 27 -11.37 -13.98 -0.86
C TRP A 27 -11.14 -12.68 -1.65
N ARG A 28 -11.57 -12.62 -2.92
CA ARG A 28 -11.40 -11.43 -3.78
C ARG A 28 -12.05 -10.18 -3.19
N ARG A 29 -13.28 -10.32 -2.71
CA ARG A 29 -14.03 -9.21 -2.10
C ARG A 29 -13.37 -8.75 -0.81
N ASN A 30 -12.96 -9.70 0.04
CA ASN A 30 -12.32 -9.38 1.32
C ASN A 30 -10.97 -8.67 1.11
N THR A 31 -10.16 -9.13 0.15
CA THR A 31 -8.90 -8.49 -0.24
C THR A 31 -9.15 -7.09 -0.82
N ALA A 32 -10.17 -6.92 -1.67
CA ALA A 32 -10.52 -5.61 -2.22
C ALA A 32 -10.92 -4.60 -1.13
N ILE A 33 -11.70 -5.04 -0.13
CA ILE A 33 -12.04 -4.20 1.03
C ILE A 33 -10.77 -3.85 1.83
N GLY A 34 -9.91 -4.84 2.11
CA GLY A 34 -8.66 -4.62 2.83
C GLY A 34 -7.76 -3.59 2.14
N PHE A 35 -7.52 -3.73 0.83
CA PHE A 35 -6.79 -2.72 0.06
C PHE A 35 -7.52 -1.37 0.02
N GLY A 36 -8.85 -1.36 -0.11
CA GLY A 36 -9.65 -0.15 -0.07
C GLY A 36 -9.43 0.65 1.21
N MET A 37 -9.39 -0.03 2.36
CA MET A 37 -9.11 0.60 3.66
C MET A 37 -7.67 1.14 3.74
N ILE A 38 -6.68 0.40 3.22
CA ILE A 38 -5.29 0.85 3.17
C ILE A 38 -5.18 2.12 2.31
N PHE A 39 -5.77 2.13 1.11
CA PHE A 39 -5.76 3.31 0.24
C PHE A 39 -6.48 4.50 0.88
N ALA A 40 -7.64 4.27 1.50
CA ALA A 40 -8.38 5.32 2.19
C ALA A 40 -7.56 5.99 3.31
N ALA A 41 -6.70 5.22 4.00
CA ALA A 41 -5.79 5.77 5.01
C ALA A 41 -4.56 6.45 4.37
N CYS A 42 -3.92 5.82 3.38
CA CYS A 42 -2.67 6.31 2.82
C CYS A 42 -2.84 7.57 1.94
N VAL A 43 -3.93 7.69 1.18
CA VAL A 43 -4.16 8.85 0.28
C VAL A 43 -4.13 10.19 1.01
N PRO A 44 -4.90 10.44 2.10
CA PRO A 44 -4.84 11.71 2.81
C PRO A 44 -3.48 11.95 3.47
N ILE A 45 -2.82 10.90 3.97
CA ILE A 45 -1.48 10.99 4.56
C ILE A 45 -0.46 11.45 3.50
N CYS A 46 -0.46 10.82 2.33
CA CYS A 46 0.40 11.20 1.22
C CYS A 46 0.10 12.62 0.73
N TRP A 47 -1.18 12.99 0.63
CA TRP A 47 -1.57 14.35 0.22
C TRP A 47 -1.05 15.40 1.21
N LEU A 48 -1.23 15.18 2.51
CA LEU A 48 -0.71 16.06 3.54
C LEU A 48 0.83 16.11 3.51
N SER A 49 1.48 14.95 3.35
CA SER A 49 2.94 14.86 3.21
C SER A 49 3.43 15.75 2.07
N TRP A 50 2.81 15.67 0.88
CA TRP A 50 3.21 16.49 -0.28
C TRP A 50 2.97 17.98 -0.11
N GLN A 51 2.00 18.38 0.71
CA GLN A 51 1.75 19.79 1.03
C GLN A 51 2.78 20.36 2.00
N LEU A 52 3.26 19.53 2.93
CA LEU A 52 4.19 19.94 3.99
C LEU A 52 5.66 19.73 3.62
N GLU A 53 5.94 18.90 2.61
CA GLU A 53 7.30 18.54 2.22
C GLU A 53 8.10 19.77 1.77
N ARG A 54 9.23 19.99 2.46
CA ARG A 54 10.23 21.02 2.14
C ARG A 54 11.60 20.37 2.02
N ARG A 55 12.31 20.72 0.96
CA ARG A 55 13.64 20.18 0.63
C ARG A 55 14.66 21.32 0.58
N PRO A 56 15.41 21.56 1.67
CA PRO A 56 16.42 22.62 1.66
C PRO A 56 17.58 22.32 0.71
N VAL A 57 17.79 21.04 0.37
CA VAL A 57 18.76 20.59 -0.62
C VAL A 57 18.01 19.82 -1.70
N ALA A 58 18.15 20.29 -2.94
CA ALA A 58 17.57 19.61 -4.09
C ALA A 58 18.19 18.21 -4.28
N PRO A 59 17.42 17.23 -4.75
CA PRO A 59 17.94 15.89 -4.99
C PRO A 59 18.95 15.89 -6.16
N TYR A 60 19.93 14.98 -6.11
CA TYR A 60 20.97 14.85 -7.15
C TYR A 60 20.42 14.56 -8.56
N ARG A 61 19.23 13.95 -8.66
CA ARG A 61 18.51 13.66 -9.91
C ARG A 61 17.03 13.87 -9.69
N HIS A 62 16.28 14.13 -10.77
CA HIS A 62 14.83 14.30 -10.70
C HIS A 62 14.15 13.01 -10.21
N ILE A 63 13.24 13.16 -9.24
CA ILE A 63 12.52 12.06 -8.60
C ILE A 63 11.03 12.23 -8.85
N PHE A 64 10.33 11.13 -9.12
CA PHE A 64 8.89 11.15 -9.39
C PHE A 64 8.06 11.81 -8.28
N SER A 65 8.46 11.73 -7.01
CA SER A 65 7.74 12.35 -5.91
C SER A 65 7.72 13.89 -5.98
N GLN A 66 8.70 14.52 -6.63
CA GLN A 66 8.73 15.98 -6.83
C GLN A 66 7.53 16.48 -7.62
N ARG A 67 6.91 15.63 -8.45
CA ARG A 67 5.73 16.00 -9.26
C ARG A 67 4.51 16.30 -8.40
N PHE A 68 4.43 15.73 -7.20
CA PHE A 68 3.28 15.86 -6.32
C PHE A 68 3.50 16.87 -5.20
N ALA A 69 4.77 17.12 -4.84
CA ALA A 69 5.12 18.06 -3.78
C ALA A 69 4.82 19.52 -4.19
N LYS A 70 4.13 20.26 -3.32
CA LYS A 70 3.72 21.65 -3.59
C LYS A 70 4.91 22.59 -3.79
N HIS A 71 5.95 22.40 -2.99
CA HIS A 71 7.12 23.30 -2.93
C HIS A 71 8.27 22.87 -3.84
N ALA A 72 8.07 21.84 -4.68
CA ALA A 72 9.13 21.27 -5.49
C ALA A 72 9.87 22.30 -6.38
N LYS A 73 9.14 23.24 -6.98
CA LYS A 73 9.74 24.29 -7.83
C LYS A 73 10.50 25.36 -7.05
N GLU A 74 10.08 25.65 -5.82
CA GLU A 74 10.77 26.61 -4.94
C GLU A 74 12.08 26.00 -4.42
N ASP A 75 12.03 24.72 -4.08
CA ASP A 75 13.13 23.98 -3.46
C ASP A 75 14.17 23.49 -4.50
N ASP A 76 13.77 23.31 -5.75
CA ASP A 76 14.63 22.85 -6.85
C ASP A 76 14.43 23.72 -8.11
N PRO A 77 15.31 24.73 -8.34
CA PRO A 77 15.18 25.63 -9.49
C PRO A 77 15.39 24.95 -10.84
N SER A 78 15.89 23.71 -10.87
CA SER A 78 16.04 22.93 -12.11
C SER A 78 14.72 22.40 -12.68
N LEU A 79 13.63 22.48 -11.91
CA LEU A 79 12.28 22.05 -12.32
C LEU A 79 11.48 23.16 -13.03
N THR A 80 12.12 24.29 -13.35
CA THR A 80 11.50 25.47 -13.99
C THR A 80 11.41 25.32 -15.50
#